data_AF-A0A8S4G9K0-F1
#
_entry.id   AF-A0A8S4G9K0-F1
#
_cell.length_a   1.000
_cell.length_b   1.000
_cell.length_c   1.000
_cell.angle_alpha   90.00
_cell.angle_beta   90.00
_cell.angle_gamma   90.00
#
_symmetry.space_group_name_H-M   'P 1'
#
loop_
_entity.id
_entity.type
_entity.pdbx_description
1 polymer ?
#
loop_
_entity_poly.entity_id
_entity_poly.type
_entity_poly.pdbx_seq_one_letter_code
_entity_poly.pdbx_strand_id
1 'polypeptide(L)'
;MSPTGDWLATTHRGELGVFLWANKLLHQRAFLKPIDRDAVAVPRLRLLTAAPEKPDIEDIGTIDIGDEPEYKSPDQISAELITLSDQPTSRWLNLLHLDVVKRRNKPKTPFTVPKSAPFFLPTIPSLELEFDLEKDKDGDDTTKMLIPEDLTTLTAFGKKLSACQTEENYVKCIEKLKTLSPAAIEAEVVSMAPDAGGTVEVMKQFLLLIDAMLKSNKDFELAQSYLSLFLKTHAPFISQNRDLRNVLETVEATAAVSWTRLQNLLLYNICVVKALKDM
;
A
#
# COMPACT_ATOMS: atom_id res chain seq x y z
N MET A 1 -2.86 -33.00 -30.45
CA MET A 1 -2.95 -31.85 -29.52
C MET A 1 -3.54 -30.68 -30.28
N SER A 2 -4.38 -29.86 -29.65
CA SER A 2 -4.91 -28.63 -30.27
C SER A 2 -3.75 -27.69 -30.68
N PRO A 3 -3.85 -26.95 -31.80
CA PRO A 3 -2.87 -25.91 -32.15
C PRO A 3 -2.70 -24.84 -31.07
N THR A 4 -3.74 -24.60 -30.27
CA THR A 4 -3.74 -23.65 -29.15
C THR A 4 -3.25 -24.23 -27.83
N GLY A 5 -3.09 -25.55 -27.73
CA GLY A 5 -2.68 -26.22 -26.47
C GLY A 5 -3.80 -26.42 -25.43
N ASP A 6 -5.05 -26.04 -25.76
CA ASP A 6 -6.19 -26.14 -24.84
C ASP A 6 -6.65 -27.58 -24.59
N TRP A 7 -6.63 -28.39 -25.66
CA TRP A 7 -7.18 -29.75 -25.66
C TRP A 7 -6.16 -30.77 -26.13
N LEU A 8 -6.15 -31.92 -25.46
CA LEU A 8 -5.48 -33.13 -25.91
C LEU A 8 -6.56 -34.14 -26.33
N ALA A 9 -6.46 -34.66 -27.56
CA ALA A 9 -7.32 -35.73 -28.04
C ALA A 9 -6.55 -37.04 -28.01
N THR A 10 -7.08 -38.08 -27.36
CA THR A 10 -6.49 -39.44 -27.32
C THR A 10 -7.47 -40.49 -27.84
N THR A 11 -6.92 -41.56 -28.42
CA THR A 11 -7.67 -42.75 -28.83
C THR A 11 -7.07 -43.97 -28.12
N HIS A 12 -7.91 -44.87 -27.60
CA HIS A 12 -7.49 -46.02 -26.82
C HIS A 12 -7.84 -47.33 -27.56
N ARG A 13 -7.01 -48.37 -27.40
CA ARG A 13 -7.20 -49.66 -28.09
C ARG A 13 -8.47 -50.34 -27.57
N GLY A 14 -9.43 -50.58 -28.47
CA GLY A 14 -10.69 -51.27 -28.14
C GLY A 14 -11.89 -50.34 -27.94
N GLU A 15 -11.69 -49.01 -28.06
CA GLU A 15 -12.77 -48.03 -27.98
C GLU A 15 -12.92 -47.27 -29.30
N LEU A 16 -14.18 -47.11 -29.75
CA LEU A 16 -14.52 -46.36 -30.97
C LEU A 16 -14.57 -44.84 -30.75
N GLY A 17 -14.59 -44.39 -29.50
CA GLY A 17 -14.70 -42.97 -29.12
C GLY A 17 -13.35 -42.22 -29.11
N VAL A 18 -13.42 -40.90 -29.26
CA VAL A 18 -12.29 -39.98 -29.06
C VAL A 18 -12.41 -39.34 -27.69
N PHE A 19 -11.37 -39.44 -26.87
CA PHE A 19 -11.31 -38.83 -25.55
C PHE A 19 -10.68 -37.45 -25.63
N LEU A 20 -11.32 -36.47 -25.01
CA LEU A 20 -10.84 -35.08 -24.96
C LEU A 20 -10.42 -34.73 -23.54
N TRP A 21 -9.19 -34.25 -23.38
CA TRP A 21 -8.63 -33.80 -22.10
C TRP A 21 -8.38 -32.30 -22.16
N ALA A 22 -8.80 -31.58 -21.12
CA ALA A 22 -8.52 -30.15 -20.97
C ALA A 22 -7.18 -29.94 -20.27
N ASN A 23 -6.38 -28.99 -20.75
CA ASN A 23 -5.10 -28.66 -20.14
C ASN A 23 -5.28 -27.77 -18.89
N LYS A 24 -5.14 -28.37 -17.70
CA LYS A 24 -5.26 -27.66 -16.40
C LYS A 24 -4.19 -26.58 -16.20
N LEU A 25 -3.03 -26.68 -16.86
CA LEU A 25 -1.92 -25.71 -16.74
C LEU A 25 -2.29 -24.31 -17.28
N LEU A 26 -3.30 -24.21 -18.16
CA LEU A 26 -3.74 -22.92 -18.70
C LEU A 26 -4.64 -22.16 -17.73
N HIS A 27 -5.32 -22.86 -16.83
CA HIS A 27 -6.27 -22.27 -15.89
C HIS A 27 -5.71 -22.16 -14.47
N GLN A 28 -4.69 -22.95 -14.15
CA GLN A 28 -4.10 -23.01 -12.82
C GLN A 28 -2.58 -23.10 -12.94
N ARG A 29 -1.87 -22.38 -12.07
CA ARG A 29 -0.43 -22.58 -11.88
C ARG A 29 -0.23 -23.96 -11.25
N ALA A 30 0.32 -24.89 -12.00
CA ALA A 30 0.59 -26.25 -11.54
C ALA A 30 2.07 -26.58 -11.76
N PHE A 31 2.75 -26.95 -10.67
CA PHE A 31 4.16 -27.32 -10.69
C PHE A 31 4.35 -28.82 -10.94
N LEU A 32 5.02 -29.18 -12.04
CA LEU A 32 5.26 -30.59 -12.36
C LEU A 32 6.37 -31.16 -11.47
N LYS A 33 5.98 -31.76 -10.33
CA LYS A 33 6.92 -32.53 -9.51
C LYS A 33 7.27 -33.85 -10.21
N PRO A 34 8.56 -34.19 -10.37
CA PRO A 34 8.94 -35.50 -10.90
C PRO A 34 8.42 -36.58 -9.96
N ILE A 35 7.63 -37.51 -10.51
CA ILE A 35 7.12 -38.66 -9.79
C ILE A 35 8.19 -39.76 -9.83
N ASP A 36 8.53 -40.32 -8.67
CA ASP A 36 9.44 -41.47 -8.60
C ASP A 36 8.75 -42.70 -9.20
N ARG A 37 9.49 -43.51 -9.97
CA ARG A 37 8.93 -44.67 -10.69
C ARG A 37 8.43 -45.76 -9.75
N ASP A 38 8.96 -45.79 -8.53
CA ASP A 38 8.58 -46.74 -7.47
C ASP A 38 7.44 -46.20 -6.57
N ALA A 39 6.95 -44.98 -6.81
CA ALA A 39 5.82 -44.43 -6.08
C ALA A 39 4.50 -45.14 -6.47
N VAL A 40 3.95 -45.90 -5.53
CA VAL A 40 2.84 -46.85 -5.70
C VAL A 40 1.48 -46.18 -6.01
N ALA A 41 1.37 -44.86 -5.89
CA ALA A 41 0.10 -44.13 -6.02
C ALA A 41 0.08 -43.22 -7.25
N VAL A 42 0.23 -43.78 -8.46
CA VAL A 42 -0.14 -43.03 -9.68
C VAL A 42 -1.67 -42.99 -9.76
N PRO A 43 -2.30 -41.80 -9.78
CA PRO A 43 -3.74 -41.70 -9.92
C PRO A 43 -4.19 -42.37 -11.22
N ARG A 44 -5.00 -43.43 -11.10
CA ARG A 44 -5.57 -44.12 -12.26
C ARG A 44 -6.87 -43.41 -12.63
N LEU A 45 -6.83 -42.63 -13.70
CA LEU A 45 -8.03 -42.04 -14.28
C LEU A 45 -8.89 -43.16 -14.88
N ARG A 46 -10.14 -43.28 -14.42
CA ARG A 46 -11.14 -44.13 -15.07
C ARG A 46 -11.56 -43.45 -16.37
N LEU A 47 -11.46 -44.17 -17.48
CA LEU A 47 -11.98 -43.70 -18.76
C LEU A 47 -13.52 -43.78 -18.71
N LEU A 48 -14.20 -42.71 -19.16
CA LEU A 48 -15.66 -42.72 -19.27
C LEU A 48 -16.07 -43.70 -20.38
N THR A 49 -16.42 -44.94 -20.01
CA THR A 49 -17.19 -45.83 -20.89
C THR A 49 -18.61 -45.28 -21.03
N ALA A 50 -19.21 -45.45 -22.21
CA ALA A 50 -20.47 -44.84 -22.69
C ALA A 50 -21.77 -45.15 -21.89
N ALA A 51 -21.76 -45.03 -20.57
CA ALA A 51 -22.93 -44.96 -19.72
C ALA A 51 -23.06 -43.54 -19.16
N PRO A 52 -24.26 -42.93 -19.16
CA PRO A 52 -24.48 -41.58 -18.66
C PRO A 52 -24.54 -41.61 -17.13
N GLU A 53 -23.44 -41.94 -16.48
CA GLU A 53 -23.28 -41.60 -15.07
C GLU A 53 -22.88 -40.12 -15.06
N LYS A 54 -23.70 -39.29 -14.40
CA LYS A 54 -23.32 -37.92 -14.07
C LYS A 54 -21.94 -38.02 -13.39
N PRO A 55 -20.90 -37.34 -13.88
CA PRO A 55 -19.63 -37.36 -13.20
C PRO A 55 -19.88 -36.72 -11.83
N ASP A 56 -19.86 -37.52 -10.76
CA ASP A 56 -19.73 -37.00 -9.42
C ASP A 56 -18.45 -36.18 -9.42
N ILE A 57 -18.60 -34.86 -9.27
CA ILE A 57 -17.53 -33.86 -9.35
C ILE A 57 -16.45 -34.15 -8.29
N GLU A 58 -16.74 -35.03 -7.33
CA GLU A 58 -15.86 -35.52 -6.27
C GLU A 58 -14.81 -36.54 -6.74
N ASP A 59 -15.00 -37.24 -7.88
CA ASP A 59 -14.06 -38.27 -8.37
C ASP A 59 -12.99 -37.71 -9.35
N ILE A 60 -13.05 -36.40 -9.64
CA ILE A 60 -11.92 -35.69 -10.24
C ILE A 60 -10.93 -35.43 -9.11
N GLY A 61 -10.14 -36.45 -8.78
CA GLY A 61 -9.09 -36.38 -7.79
C GLY A 61 -8.34 -35.05 -7.92
N THR A 62 -8.46 -34.21 -6.91
CA THR A 62 -7.66 -33.00 -6.75
C THR A 62 -6.22 -33.46 -6.62
N ILE A 63 -5.52 -33.53 -7.74
CA ILE A 63 -4.07 -33.70 -7.74
C ILE A 63 -3.54 -32.45 -7.03
N ASP A 64 -3.07 -32.65 -5.80
CA ASP A 64 -2.34 -31.65 -5.02
C ASP A 64 -0.98 -31.49 -5.69
N ILE A 65 -0.97 -30.64 -6.72
CA ILE A 65 0.22 -30.28 -7.48
C ILE A 65 0.90 -29.21 -6.62
N GLY A 66 1.75 -29.64 -5.70
CA GLY A 66 2.34 -28.79 -4.67
C GLY A 66 2.91 -27.47 -5.19
N ASP A 67 2.90 -26.45 -4.32
CA ASP A 67 3.27 -25.08 -4.65
C ASP A 67 4.70 -24.98 -5.22
N GLU A 68 4.86 -24.21 -6.30
CA GLU A 68 6.16 -23.78 -6.79
C GLU A 68 6.90 -23.02 -5.67
N PRO A 69 8.22 -23.19 -5.49
CA PRO A 69 8.97 -22.31 -4.60
C PRO A 69 9.00 -20.91 -5.22
N GLU A 70 7.96 -20.11 -4.95
CA GLU A 70 7.89 -18.71 -5.35
C GLU A 70 9.05 -17.98 -4.66
N TYR A 71 10.02 -17.52 -5.45
CA TYR A 71 11.11 -16.71 -4.92
C TYR A 71 10.55 -15.35 -4.50
N LYS A 72 10.31 -15.19 -3.20
CA LYS A 72 10.01 -13.90 -2.60
C LYS A 72 11.31 -13.16 -2.37
N SER A 73 11.49 -12.04 -3.08
CA SER A 73 12.63 -11.16 -2.85
C SER A 73 12.62 -10.66 -1.40
N PRO A 74 13.78 -10.55 -0.74
CA PRO A 74 13.86 -9.96 0.59
C PRO A 74 13.48 -8.48 0.56
N ASP A 75 12.91 -7.96 1.64
CA ASP A 75 12.49 -6.56 1.77
C ASP A 75 13.65 -5.56 1.58
N GLN A 76 14.87 -5.96 1.94
CA GLN A 76 16.09 -5.19 1.68
C GLN A 76 17.26 -6.16 1.53
N ILE A 77 18.07 -5.95 0.50
CA ILE A 77 19.23 -6.81 0.19
C ILE A 77 20.40 -6.51 1.13
N SER A 78 20.63 -5.23 1.45
CA SER A 78 21.66 -4.78 2.39
C SER A 78 21.26 -3.45 3.01
N ALA A 79 21.60 -3.24 4.29
CA ALA A 79 21.34 -2.00 5.03
C ALA A 79 22.00 -0.76 4.40
N GLU A 80 23.08 -0.96 3.65
CA GLU A 80 23.77 0.12 2.95
C GLU A 80 23.03 0.59 1.69
N LEU A 81 22.19 -0.27 1.10
CA LEU A 81 21.50 0.01 -0.15
C LEU A 81 20.19 0.78 0.10
N ILE A 82 19.97 1.79 -0.74
CA ILE A 82 18.71 2.53 -0.78
C ILE A 82 17.65 1.64 -1.41
N THR A 83 16.58 1.41 -0.68
CA THR A 83 15.43 0.60 -1.13
C THR A 83 14.20 1.50 -1.26
N LEU A 84 13.49 1.37 -2.37
CA LEU A 84 12.23 2.08 -2.60
C LEU A 84 11.08 1.30 -1.97
N SER A 85 9.99 1.99 -1.61
CA SER A 85 8.80 1.30 -1.08
C SER A 85 8.08 0.48 -2.16
N ASP A 86 7.35 -0.53 -1.71
CA ASP A 86 6.41 -1.31 -2.52
C ASP A 86 5.12 -0.53 -2.87
N GLN A 87 5.08 0.77 -2.59
CA GLN A 87 3.90 1.58 -2.89
C GLN A 87 3.91 2.06 -4.34
N PRO A 88 2.73 2.19 -4.99
CA PRO A 88 2.65 2.73 -6.34
C PRO A 88 3.29 4.12 -6.43
N THR A 89 4.05 4.36 -7.50
CA THR A 89 4.75 5.65 -7.74
C THR A 89 3.80 6.85 -7.73
N SER A 90 2.57 6.64 -8.21
CA SER A 90 1.51 7.65 -8.20
C SER A 90 1.14 8.11 -6.77
N ARG A 91 1.25 7.24 -5.76
CA ARG A 91 0.81 7.52 -4.40
C ARG A 91 1.62 8.64 -3.77
N TRP A 92 2.95 8.55 -3.86
CA TRP A 92 3.85 9.52 -3.25
C TRP A 92 4.09 10.74 -4.14
N LEU A 93 4.08 10.61 -5.46
CA LEU A 93 4.08 11.76 -6.37
C LEU A 93 2.85 12.66 -6.17
N ASN A 94 1.67 12.06 -5.91
CA ASN A 94 0.46 12.83 -5.64
C ASN A 94 0.51 13.58 -4.30
N LEU A 95 1.31 13.15 -3.32
CA LEU A 95 1.44 13.88 -2.04
C LEU A 95 1.99 15.30 -2.25
N LEU A 96 2.95 15.47 -3.16
CA LEU A 96 3.56 16.77 -3.45
C LEU A 96 2.55 17.75 -4.09
N HIS A 97 1.69 17.22 -4.96
CA HIS A 97 0.78 18.00 -5.81
C HIS A 97 -0.70 17.83 -5.46
N LEU A 98 -1.01 17.46 -4.22
CA LEU A 98 -2.38 17.12 -3.81
C LEU A 98 -3.34 18.30 -4.01
N ASP A 99 -2.89 19.53 -3.79
CA ASP A 99 -3.66 20.76 -4.06
C ASP A 99 -4.09 20.89 -5.53
N VAL A 100 -3.17 20.59 -6.44
CA VAL A 100 -3.41 20.69 -7.88
C VAL A 100 -4.39 19.62 -8.32
N VAL A 101 -4.22 18.39 -7.81
CA VAL A 101 -5.12 17.26 -8.07
C VAL A 101 -6.52 17.55 -7.54
N LYS A 102 -6.63 18.04 -6.30
CA LYS A 102 -7.91 18.47 -5.69
C LYS A 102 -8.57 19.55 -6.54
N ARG A 103 -7.85 20.59 -6.95
CA ARG A 103 -8.39 21.67 -7.81
C ARG A 103 -8.88 21.16 -9.17
N ARG A 104 -8.14 20.24 -9.80
CA ARG A 104 -8.53 19.62 -11.08
C ARG A 104 -9.77 18.75 -10.94
N ASN A 105 -9.86 17.99 -9.84
CA ASN A 105 -10.95 17.05 -9.61
C ASN A 105 -12.23 17.72 -9.08
N LYS A 106 -12.19 19.01 -8.72
CA LYS A 106 -13.39 19.75 -8.33
C LYS A 106 -14.39 19.75 -9.50
N PRO A 107 -15.67 19.40 -9.25
CA PRO A 107 -16.69 19.39 -10.29
C PRO A 107 -16.88 20.80 -10.87
N LYS A 108 -16.97 20.88 -12.21
CA LYS A 108 -17.09 22.16 -12.94
C LYS A 108 -18.44 22.83 -12.74
N THR A 109 -19.50 22.05 -12.59
CA THR A 109 -20.83 22.54 -12.22
C THR A 109 -20.95 22.47 -10.70
N PRO A 110 -21.06 23.61 -9.99
CA PRO A 110 -21.32 23.57 -8.56
C PRO A 110 -22.66 22.87 -8.32
N PHE A 111 -22.69 21.95 -7.37
CA PHE A 111 -23.95 21.34 -6.95
C PHE A 111 -24.87 22.41 -6.38
N THR A 112 -26.14 22.38 -6.75
CA THR A 112 -27.17 23.20 -6.13
C THR A 112 -27.36 22.71 -4.69
N VAL A 113 -26.63 23.31 -3.75
CA VAL A 113 -26.79 23.02 -2.33
C VAL A 113 -28.23 23.40 -1.95
N PRO A 114 -29.05 22.47 -1.43
CA PRO A 114 -30.41 22.79 -1.01
C PRO A 114 -30.38 23.88 0.06
N LYS A 115 -31.35 24.81 0.04
CA LYS A 115 -31.42 25.96 0.98
C LYS A 115 -31.58 25.53 2.45
N SER A 116 -31.96 24.28 2.69
CA SER A 116 -32.21 23.71 4.01
C SER A 116 -31.40 22.42 4.20
N ALA A 117 -30.09 22.48 3.96
CA ALA A 117 -29.21 21.40 4.39
C ALA A 117 -29.04 21.46 5.91
N PRO A 118 -29.12 20.32 6.63
CA PRO A 118 -28.83 20.29 8.05
C PRO A 118 -27.37 20.73 8.29
N PHE A 119 -27.15 21.56 9.32
CA PHE A 119 -25.81 22.04 9.66
C PHE A 119 -24.87 20.89 10.09
N PHE A 120 -25.42 19.85 10.71
CA PHE A 120 -24.72 18.62 11.04
C PHE A 120 -25.26 17.51 10.16
N LEU A 121 -24.38 16.92 9.34
CA LEU A 121 -24.72 15.68 8.66
C LEU A 121 -24.89 14.57 9.72
N PRO A 122 -25.94 13.75 9.65
CA PRO A 122 -26.12 12.63 10.56
C PRO A 122 -24.91 11.69 10.46
N THR A 123 -24.34 11.34 11.62
CA THR A 123 -23.19 10.44 11.74
C THR A 123 -23.64 9.12 12.34
N ILE A 124 -23.11 8.01 11.84
CA ILE A 124 -23.25 6.69 12.48
C ILE A 124 -22.35 6.71 13.72
N PRO A 125 -22.83 6.32 14.91
CA PRO A 125 -21.98 6.12 16.07
C PRO A 125 -21.11 4.86 15.85
N SER A 126 -19.98 5.04 15.15
CA SER A 126 -18.95 4.03 14.91
C SER A 126 -17.58 4.55 15.37
N LEU A 127 -16.60 3.65 15.52
CA LEU A 127 -15.23 3.99 15.92
C LEU A 127 -14.53 4.87 14.86
N GLU A 128 -14.97 4.76 13.60
CA GLU A 128 -14.60 5.63 12.50
C GLU A 128 -15.80 6.50 12.12
N LEU A 129 -15.57 7.80 11.90
CA LEU A 129 -16.61 8.76 11.55
C LEU A 129 -17.17 8.44 10.15
N GLU A 130 -18.27 7.70 10.10
CA GLU A 130 -19.04 7.46 8.88
C GLU A 130 -20.33 8.28 8.90
N PHE A 131 -20.64 8.93 7.77
CA PHE A 131 -21.86 9.71 7.62
C PHE A 131 -23.02 8.79 7.23
N ASP A 132 -24.13 8.89 7.97
CA ASP A 132 -25.34 8.11 7.76
C ASP A 132 -26.24 8.80 6.74
N LEU A 133 -26.03 8.52 5.45
CA LEU A 133 -26.82 9.13 4.37
C LEU A 133 -28.25 8.54 4.27
N GLU A 134 -28.63 7.58 5.11
CA GLU A 134 -29.95 6.93 5.08
C GLU A 134 -30.94 7.52 6.08
N LYS A 135 -30.47 8.25 7.09
CA LYS A 135 -31.32 8.87 8.14
C LYS A 135 -32.07 10.13 7.74
N ASP A 136 -31.99 10.57 6.49
CA ASP A 136 -32.75 11.73 5.98
C ASP A 136 -34.28 11.49 5.88
N LYS A 137 -34.82 10.38 6.42
CA LYS A 137 -36.25 10.05 6.34
C LYS A 137 -37.02 9.99 7.66
N ASP A 138 -36.40 9.90 8.82
CA ASP A 138 -37.14 9.85 10.08
C ASP A 138 -36.41 10.63 11.18
N GLY A 139 -37.08 11.69 11.65
CA GLY A 139 -36.66 12.46 12.81
C GLY A 139 -36.95 11.66 14.08
N ASP A 140 -35.92 11.06 14.66
CA ASP A 140 -35.98 10.54 16.02
C ASP A 140 -34.81 11.08 16.85
N ASP A 141 -35.18 11.96 17.79
CA ASP A 141 -34.29 12.69 18.70
C ASP A 141 -33.96 11.81 19.92
N THR A 142 -32.88 11.04 19.85
CA THR A 142 -32.22 10.50 21.06
C THR A 142 -30.70 10.53 20.95
N THR A 143 -30.12 11.73 21.04
CA THR A 143 -28.66 11.90 21.11
C THR A 143 -28.13 11.58 22.52
N LYS A 144 -27.56 10.39 22.70
CA LYS A 144 -26.68 10.09 23.83
C LYS A 144 -25.36 10.84 23.65
N MET A 145 -25.20 11.99 24.31
CA MET A 145 -23.91 12.70 24.38
C MET A 145 -22.90 11.85 25.16
N LEU A 146 -21.90 11.32 24.46
CA LEU A 146 -20.70 10.77 25.06
C LEU A 146 -19.72 11.92 25.28
N ILE A 147 -19.40 12.20 26.54
CA ILE A 147 -18.35 13.15 26.92
C ILE A 147 -17.01 12.42 26.73
N PRO A 148 -16.10 12.88 25.85
CA PRO A 148 -14.80 12.25 25.69
C PRO A 148 -13.96 12.42 26.97
N GLU A 149 -13.39 11.33 27.49
CA GLU A 149 -12.55 11.34 28.70
C GLU A 149 -11.22 12.08 28.52
N ASP A 150 -10.76 12.25 27.28
CA ASP A 150 -9.55 13.01 26.92
C ASP A 150 -9.86 14.11 25.90
N LEU A 151 -9.80 15.37 26.34
CA LEU A 151 -10.01 16.57 25.50
C LEU A 151 -8.78 16.91 24.64
N THR A 152 -8.01 15.89 24.24
CA THR A 152 -6.88 16.07 23.34
C THR A 152 -7.38 16.11 21.90
N THR A 153 -7.15 17.22 21.21
CA THR A 153 -7.41 17.39 19.77
C THR A 153 -6.44 16.61 18.88
N LEU A 154 -5.43 15.96 19.47
CA LEU A 154 -4.47 15.11 18.78
C LEU A 154 -5.15 13.89 18.15
N THR A 155 -4.82 13.68 16.88
CA THR A 155 -5.24 12.51 16.12
C THR A 155 -4.69 11.21 16.73
N ALA A 156 -5.30 10.08 16.39
CA ALA A 156 -4.81 8.77 16.84
C ALA A 156 -3.34 8.51 16.43
N PHE A 157 -2.92 9.06 15.29
CA PHE A 157 -1.51 9.04 14.87
C PHE A 157 -0.66 10.00 15.71
N GLY A 158 -1.09 11.24 15.95
CA GLY A 158 -0.36 12.20 16.80
C GLY A 158 -0.15 11.69 18.22
N LYS A 159 -1.14 10.99 18.81
CA LYS A 159 -1.02 10.32 20.12
C LYS A 159 0.01 9.19 20.11
N LYS A 160 0.04 8.40 19.03
CA LYS A 160 1.07 7.35 18.87
C LYS A 160 2.45 7.98 18.73
N LEU A 161 2.57 9.05 17.94
CA LEU A 161 3.83 9.73 17.69
C LEU A 161 4.38 10.41 18.96
N SER A 162 3.53 10.99 19.81
CA SER A 162 3.97 11.55 21.10
C SER A 162 4.44 10.47 22.09
N ALA A 163 3.87 9.28 22.01
CA ALA A 163 4.30 8.11 22.79
C ALA A 163 5.56 7.43 22.22
N CYS A 164 5.97 7.76 20.99
CA CYS A 164 7.17 7.19 20.37
C CYS A 164 8.43 7.90 20.87
N GLN A 165 9.31 7.15 21.55
CA GLN A 165 10.66 7.61 21.91
C GLN A 165 11.77 6.65 21.46
N THR A 166 11.41 5.47 20.91
CA THR A 166 12.34 4.41 20.52
C THR A 166 12.22 4.06 19.04
N GLU A 167 13.30 3.57 18.44
CA GLU A 167 13.37 3.24 17.00
C GLU A 167 12.33 2.20 16.56
N GLU A 168 12.04 1.20 17.40
CA GLU A 168 11.01 0.19 17.10
C GLU A 168 9.59 0.78 17.01
N ASN A 169 9.32 1.83 17.77
CA ASN A 169 8.02 2.51 17.73
C ASN A 169 7.89 3.38 16.47
N TYR A 170 9.00 3.94 15.98
CA TYR A 170 9.03 4.63 14.69
C TYR A 170 8.67 3.70 13.53
N VAL A 171 9.13 2.44 13.52
CA VAL A 171 8.76 1.45 12.50
C VAL A 171 7.24 1.22 12.45
N LYS A 172 6.58 1.06 13.61
CA LYS A 172 5.11 0.91 13.69
C LYS A 172 4.37 2.15 13.18
N CYS A 173 4.90 3.34 13.44
CA CYS A 173 4.35 4.58 12.90
C CYS A 173 4.49 4.66 11.38
N ILE A 174 5.62 4.22 10.82
CA ILE A 174 5.86 4.15 9.37
C ILE A 174 4.87 3.19 8.72
N GLU A 175 4.68 2.00 9.28
CA GLU A 175 3.68 1.03 8.78
C GLU A 175 2.28 1.63 8.80
N LYS A 176 1.91 2.34 9.87
CA LYS A 176 0.61 3.02 9.93
C LYS A 176 0.51 4.09 8.83
N LEU A 177 1.54 4.91 8.60
CA LEU A 177 1.55 5.91 7.54
C LEU A 177 1.39 5.28 6.14
N LYS A 178 2.01 4.12 5.88
CA LYS A 178 1.87 3.39 4.61
C LYS A 178 0.43 2.91 4.36
N THR A 179 -0.32 2.56 5.40
CA THR A 179 -1.73 2.18 5.26
C THR A 179 -2.65 3.35 4.92
N LEU A 180 -2.27 4.58 5.27
CA LEU A 180 -3.12 5.76 5.10
C LEU A 180 -3.23 6.22 3.64
N SER A 181 -4.36 6.83 3.29
CA SER A 181 -4.55 7.46 1.99
C SER A 181 -3.74 8.77 1.89
N PRO A 182 -3.37 9.24 0.69
CA PRO A 182 -2.63 10.50 0.54
C PRO A 182 -3.32 11.70 1.20
N ALA A 183 -4.65 11.76 1.16
CA ALA A 183 -5.42 12.82 1.80
C ALA A 183 -5.42 12.72 3.34
N ALA A 184 -5.45 11.49 3.88
CA ALA A 184 -5.33 11.28 5.31
C ALA A 184 -3.93 11.66 5.81
N ILE A 185 -2.87 11.34 5.05
CA ILE A 185 -1.49 11.74 5.39
C ILE A 185 -1.36 13.27 5.45
N GLU A 186 -1.95 13.99 4.49
CA GLU A 186 -1.98 15.46 4.53
C GLU A 186 -2.73 15.99 5.75
N ALA A 187 -3.89 15.44 6.08
CA ALA A 187 -4.66 15.83 7.25
C ALA A 187 -3.88 15.59 8.56
N GLU A 188 -3.19 14.46 8.67
CA GLU A 188 -2.30 14.14 9.79
C GLU A 188 -1.10 15.10 9.87
N VAL A 189 -0.51 15.46 8.73
CA VAL A 189 0.59 16.44 8.70
C VAL A 189 0.11 17.82 9.15
N VAL A 190 -1.05 18.26 8.71
CA VAL A 190 -1.63 19.55 9.10
C VAL A 190 -2.03 19.57 10.59
N SER A 191 -2.60 18.48 11.11
CA SER A 191 -3.06 18.40 12.51
C SER A 191 -1.92 18.44 13.54
N MET A 192 -0.67 18.19 13.13
CA MET A 192 0.50 18.30 14.00
C MET A 192 0.91 19.74 14.35
N ALA A 193 0.43 20.76 13.61
CA ALA A 193 0.71 22.15 13.95
C ALA A 193 0.08 22.55 15.30
N PRO A 194 0.71 23.43 16.09
CA PRO A 194 0.11 23.97 17.30
C PRO A 194 -1.23 24.67 17.07
N ASP A 195 -1.38 25.32 15.92
CA ASP A 195 -2.63 25.99 15.52
C ASP A 195 -3.80 25.00 15.34
N ALA A 196 -3.51 23.74 15.05
CA ALA A 196 -4.48 22.67 14.82
C ALA A 196 -4.64 21.72 16.02
N GLY A 197 -4.03 22.03 17.17
CA GLY A 197 -4.11 21.21 18.38
C GLY A 197 -2.92 20.27 18.63
N GLY A 198 -1.86 20.38 17.83
CA GLY A 198 -0.60 19.69 18.05
C GLY A 198 0.32 20.38 19.07
N THR A 199 1.51 19.81 19.27
CA THR A 199 2.58 20.42 20.07
C THR A 199 3.88 20.43 19.28
N VAL A 200 4.78 21.37 19.62
CA VAL A 200 6.13 21.45 19.00
C VAL A 200 6.88 20.13 19.18
N GLU A 201 6.65 19.42 20.30
CA GLU A 201 7.26 18.12 20.56
C GLU A 201 6.81 17.06 19.54
N VAL A 202 5.53 17.04 19.14
CA VAL A 202 5.03 16.11 18.12
C VAL A 202 5.65 16.39 16.75
N MET A 203 5.81 17.67 16.38
CA MET A 203 6.52 18.07 15.16
C MET A 203 7.97 17.61 15.17
N LYS A 204 8.65 17.74 16.33
CA LYS A 204 10.01 17.26 16.53
C LYS A 204 10.09 15.74 16.41
N GLN A 205 9.15 15.01 17.00
CA GLN A 205 9.06 13.54 16.87
C GLN A 205 8.82 13.12 15.41
N PHE A 206 8.06 13.90 14.63
CA PHE A 206 7.89 13.64 13.20
C PHE A 206 9.19 13.83 12.40
N LEU A 207 9.99 14.83 12.72
CA LEU A 207 11.30 15.00 12.09
C LEU A 207 12.28 13.88 12.47
N LEU A 208 12.27 13.44 13.73
CA LEU A 208 13.06 12.30 14.18
C LEU A 208 12.62 10.98 13.52
N LEU A 209 11.31 10.80 13.31
CA LEU A 209 10.75 9.70 12.51
C LEU A 209 11.35 9.70 11.09
N ILE A 210 11.40 10.85 10.42
CA ILE A 210 11.97 10.99 9.08
C ILE A 210 13.48 10.72 9.10
N ASP A 211 14.22 11.23 10.08
CA ASP A 211 15.65 10.94 10.23
C ASP A 211 15.91 9.44 10.38
N ALA A 212 15.10 8.75 11.19
CA ALA A 212 15.15 7.29 11.35
C ALA A 212 14.84 6.57 10.02
N MET A 213 13.85 7.03 9.25
CA MET A 213 13.57 6.50 7.90
C MET A 213 14.79 6.64 6.99
N LEU A 214 15.41 7.82 6.96
CA LEU A 214 16.57 8.09 6.10
C LEU A 214 17.80 7.28 6.50
N LYS A 215 18.04 7.08 7.81
CA LYS A 215 19.12 6.23 8.32
C LYS A 215 18.92 4.75 7.99
N SER A 216 17.68 4.28 7.98
CA SER A 216 17.36 2.88 7.64
C SER A 216 17.58 2.54 6.16
N ASN A 217 17.74 3.53 5.28
CA ASN A 217 17.80 3.39 3.82
C ASN A 217 16.60 2.63 3.21
N LYS A 218 15.47 2.53 3.92
CA LYS A 218 14.22 1.96 3.42
C LYS A 218 13.22 3.07 3.10
N ASP A 219 12.38 2.83 2.08
CA ASP A 219 11.30 3.73 1.68
C ASP A 219 11.76 5.18 1.43
N PHE A 220 12.91 5.34 0.78
CA PHE A 220 13.58 6.64 0.66
C PHE A 220 12.70 7.71 -0.02
N GLU A 221 11.96 7.33 -1.06
CA GLU A 221 11.05 8.22 -1.77
C GLU A 221 9.84 8.64 -0.91
N LEU A 222 9.35 7.76 -0.02
CA LEU A 222 8.31 8.12 0.94
C LEU A 222 8.84 9.09 1.99
N ALA A 223 10.03 8.83 2.55
CA ALA A 223 10.67 9.73 3.50
C ALA A 223 10.84 11.14 2.92
N GLN A 224 11.35 11.24 1.68
CA GLN A 224 11.49 12.52 0.97
C GLN A 224 10.13 13.17 0.68
N SER A 225 9.12 12.39 0.28
CA SER A 225 7.77 12.91 0.01
C SER A 225 7.11 13.47 1.27
N TYR A 226 7.20 12.76 2.40
CA TYR A 226 6.69 13.21 3.69
C TYR A 226 7.42 14.45 4.21
N LEU A 227 8.74 14.48 4.07
CA LEU A 227 9.54 15.67 4.41
C LEU A 227 9.11 16.87 3.56
N SER A 228 8.95 16.70 2.25
CA SER A 228 8.53 17.78 1.36
C SER A 228 7.14 18.34 1.73
N LEU A 229 6.20 17.46 2.07
CA LEU A 229 4.85 17.83 2.51
C LEU A 229 4.88 18.58 3.84
N PHE A 230 5.65 18.09 4.80
CA PHE A 230 5.83 18.72 6.10
C PHE A 230 6.43 20.12 5.98
N LEU A 231 7.48 20.27 5.17
CA LEU A 231 8.12 21.57 4.93
C LEU A 231 7.17 22.54 4.21
N LYS A 232 6.43 22.07 3.20
CA LYS A 232 5.47 22.91 2.47
C LYS A 232 4.36 23.46 3.38
N THR A 233 3.87 22.65 4.30
CA THR A 233 2.79 23.04 5.23
C THR A 233 3.31 23.91 6.38
N HIS A 234 4.46 23.55 6.97
CA HIS A 234 4.93 24.14 8.23
C HIS A 234 6.12 25.10 8.09
N ALA A 235 6.55 25.42 6.86
CA ALA A 235 7.62 26.39 6.58
C ALA A 235 7.58 27.68 7.43
N PRO A 236 6.45 28.41 7.53
CA PRO A 236 6.44 29.65 8.32
C PRO A 236 6.69 29.39 9.80
N PHE A 237 6.16 28.29 10.35
CA PHE A 237 6.31 27.95 11.76
C PHE A 237 7.72 27.44 12.11
N ILE A 238 8.31 26.61 11.25
CA ILE A 238 9.70 26.13 11.39
C ILE A 238 10.67 27.31 11.35
N SER A 239 10.38 28.34 10.55
CA SER A 239 11.24 29.52 10.48
C SER A 239 11.32 30.29 11.80
N GLN A 240 10.32 30.20 12.68
CA GLN A 240 10.29 30.96 13.93
C GLN A 240 10.91 30.20 15.11
N ASN A 241 10.91 28.86 15.07
CA ASN A 241 11.38 28.03 16.16
C ASN A 241 12.80 27.50 15.94
N ARG A 242 13.70 27.76 16.90
CA ARG A 242 15.11 27.33 16.83
C ARG A 242 15.27 25.83 17.01
N ASP A 243 14.49 25.21 17.89
CA ASP A 243 14.63 23.79 18.20
C ASP A 243 14.31 22.89 17.00
N LEU A 244 13.28 23.25 16.22
CA LEU A 244 12.93 22.53 15.00
C LEU A 244 14.00 22.69 13.91
N ARG A 245 14.64 23.86 13.82
CA ARG A 245 15.75 24.10 12.87
C ARG A 245 16.96 23.24 13.18
N ASN A 246 17.35 23.12 14.45
CA ASN A 246 18.47 22.27 14.85
C ASN A 246 18.23 20.81 14.46
N VAL A 247 16.99 20.31 14.64
CA VAL A 247 16.64 18.95 14.21
C VAL A 247 16.61 18.85 12.68
N LEU A 248 16.13 19.87 11.98
CA LEU A 248 16.16 19.92 10.53
C LEU A 248 17.59 19.85 9.97
N GLU A 249 18.55 20.54 10.58
CA GLU A 249 19.98 20.47 10.17
C GLU A 249 20.52 19.05 10.28
N THR A 250 20.13 18.30 11.33
CA THR A 250 20.51 16.88 11.45
C THR A 250 19.89 16.02 10.35
N VAL A 251 18.60 16.23 10.05
CA VAL A 251 17.87 15.52 8.98
C VAL A 251 18.48 15.85 7.61
N GLU A 252 18.84 17.11 7.37
CA GLU A 252 19.47 17.58 6.14
C GLU A 252 20.83 16.91 5.94
N ALA A 253 21.67 16.84 6.97
CA ALA A 253 22.95 16.16 6.89
C ALA A 253 22.79 14.68 6.51
N THR A 254 21.87 13.96 7.14
CA THR A 254 21.55 12.56 6.79
C THR A 254 21.04 12.44 5.35
N ALA A 255 20.10 13.30 4.95
CA ALA A 255 19.51 13.30 3.62
C ALA A 255 20.55 13.60 2.52
N ALA A 256 21.44 14.57 2.78
CA ALA A 256 22.48 14.98 1.83
C ALA A 256 23.48 13.86 1.55
N VAL A 257 23.92 13.13 2.57
CA VAL A 257 24.83 11.98 2.40
C VAL A 257 24.20 10.92 1.49
N SER A 258 22.96 10.53 1.77
CA SER A 258 22.24 9.53 0.98
C SER A 258 21.95 10.03 -0.45
N TRP A 259 21.58 11.30 -0.60
CA TRP A 259 21.27 11.91 -1.89
C TRP A 259 22.50 12.08 -2.78
N THR A 260 23.62 12.60 -2.26
CA THR A 260 24.86 12.79 -3.04
C THR A 260 25.36 11.45 -3.58
N ARG A 261 25.30 10.38 -2.79
CA ARG A 261 25.64 9.03 -3.25
C ARG A 261 24.77 8.59 -4.42
N LEU A 262 23.44 8.72 -4.29
CA LEU A 262 22.48 8.33 -5.33
C LEU A 262 22.64 9.19 -6.59
N GLN A 263 22.80 10.51 -6.43
CA GLN A 263 22.98 11.46 -7.50
C GLN A 263 24.26 11.16 -8.30
N ASN A 264 25.39 10.90 -7.65
CA ASN A 264 26.65 10.59 -8.33
C ASN A 264 26.53 9.31 -9.18
N LEU A 265 25.91 8.26 -8.65
CA LEU A 265 25.68 7.01 -9.38
C LEU A 265 24.74 7.20 -10.57
N LEU A 266 23.62 7.92 -10.39
CA LEU A 266 22.67 8.20 -11.46
C LEU A 266 23.30 9.05 -12.56
N LEU A 267 23.98 10.14 -12.21
CA LEU A 267 24.64 11.01 -13.19
C LEU A 267 25.71 10.27 -13.97
N TYR A 268 26.53 9.46 -13.29
CA TYR A 268 27.53 8.62 -13.95
C TYR A 268 26.88 7.67 -14.98
N ASN A 269 25.85 6.92 -14.56
CA ASN A 269 25.16 5.98 -15.44
C ASN A 269 24.47 6.68 -16.62
N ILE A 270 23.82 7.82 -16.39
CA ILE A 270 23.17 8.61 -17.44
C ILE A 270 24.21 9.11 -18.45
N CYS A 271 25.35 9.64 -17.97
CA CYS A 271 26.42 10.12 -18.84
C CYS A 271 27.01 8.99 -19.71
N VAL A 272 27.30 7.84 -19.11
CA VAL A 272 27.85 6.68 -19.83
C VAL A 272 26.85 6.14 -20.85
N VAL A 273 25.59 5.94 -20.46
CA VAL A 273 24.53 5.46 -21.38
C VAL A 273 24.32 6.44 -22.53
N LYS A 274 24.34 7.75 -22.26
CA LYS A 274 24.22 8.77 -23.30
C LYS A 274 25.40 8.75 -24.26
N ALA A 275 26.63 8.67 -23.74
CA ALA A 275 27.83 8.57 -24.57
C ALA A 275 27.83 7.31 -25.46
N LEU A 276 27.37 6.17 -24.93
CA LEU A 276 27.24 4.92 -25.70
C LEU A 276 26.12 4.97 -26.74
N LYS A 277 25.07 5.77 -26.53
CA LYS A 277 23.97 5.95 -27.48
C LYS A 277 24.34 6.88 -28.63
N ASP A 278 25.19 7.88 -28.36
CA ASP A 278 25.63 8.88 -29.34
C ASP A 278 26.86 8.42 -30.16
N MET A 279 27.45 7.26 -29.82
CA MET A 279 28.56 6.59 -30.53
C MET A 279 28.03 5.60 -31.57
#